data_AF-A0A957QI41-F1
#
_entry.id   AF-A0A957QI41-F1
#
_cell.length_a   1.000
_cell.length_b   1.000
_cell.length_c   1.000
_cell.angle_alpha   90.00
_cell.angle_beta   90.00
_cell.angle_gamma   90.00
#
_symmetry.space_group_name_H-M   'P 1'
#
loop_
_entity.id
_entity.type
_entity.pdbx_description
1 polymer ?
#
loop_
_entity_poly.entity_id
_entity_poly.type
_entity_poly.pdbx_seq_one_letter_code
_entity_poly.pdbx_strand_id
1 'polypeptide(L)'
;MWLGILFSLIVTGMTWGLNQLFLTNIDLLPDRPGFWYAWQLRYPDFWTHFTAWTGYALHQITFWGIIYYAQKQNLRYSKGLHPINFIALGANAFFILLHLLQTTIWYDGLAQDVPEQTSQWSVILLLCMVLWMENQRRGLVFGKKVGFLTETGKVVRKYHGYYFAWAIVYTFWYHPMIFTSGHAIGFFYMFMLILQGSLFFTRIHVNKYWMAVQEVTVLIHAVLVSLMNADGMWPMFLFGFFGIFVVTQMYGLGLKAWQRYAFFALYAGGAIVVYADRGLNRLFELVTIPLTEYAVVFVLAALVWTGMKLTSRWQGSRENTLRLAEGD
;
A
#
# COMPACT_ATOMS: atom_id res chain seq x y z
N MET A 1 13.75 -6.14 -12.04
CA MET A 1 13.11 -6.77 -10.87
C MET A 1 14.15 -7.27 -9.88
N TRP A 2 14.92 -8.31 -10.20
CA TRP A 2 15.90 -8.89 -9.27
C TRP A 2 16.89 -7.88 -8.68
N LEU A 3 17.47 -7.00 -9.51
CA LEU A 3 18.33 -5.91 -9.02
C LEU A 3 17.61 -4.95 -8.06
N GLY A 4 16.32 -4.69 -8.28
CA GLY A 4 15.51 -3.87 -7.38
C GLY A 4 15.21 -4.57 -6.05
N ILE A 5 14.99 -5.88 -6.07
CA ILE A 5 14.83 -6.70 -4.85
C ILE A 5 16.15 -6.70 -4.07
N LEU A 6 17.27 -6.92 -4.75
CA LEU A 6 18.60 -6.89 -4.15
C LEU A 6 18.90 -5.50 -3.54
N PHE A 7 18.62 -4.42 -4.28
CA PHE A 7 18.72 -3.05 -3.77
C PHE A 7 17.87 -2.85 -2.50
N SER A 8 16.62 -3.33 -2.50
CA SER A 8 15.72 -3.25 -1.35
C SER A 8 16.30 -3.97 -0.13
N LEU A 9 16.87 -5.15 -0.32
CA LEU A 9 17.54 -5.91 0.74
C LEU A 9 18.79 -5.18 1.26
N ILE A 10 19.63 -4.67 0.37
CA ILE A 10 20.84 -3.93 0.74
C ILE A 10 20.49 -2.70 1.56
N VAL A 11 19.56 -1.86 1.09
CA VAL A 11 19.16 -0.65 1.82
C VAL A 11 18.50 -0.99 3.15
N THR A 12 17.67 -2.03 3.21
CA THR A 12 17.13 -2.53 4.49
C THR A 12 18.27 -2.94 5.43
N GLY A 13 19.30 -3.64 4.94
CA GLY A 13 20.49 -3.95 5.73
C GLY A 13 21.29 -2.72 6.16
N MET A 14 21.35 -1.67 5.33
CA MET A 14 21.99 -0.41 5.68
C MET A 14 21.26 0.31 6.81
N THR A 15 19.92 0.24 6.87
CA THR A 15 19.16 0.79 8.02
C THR A 15 19.60 0.18 9.33
N TRP A 16 19.87 -1.13 9.37
CA TRP A 16 20.41 -1.79 10.55
C TRP A 16 21.78 -1.21 10.94
N GLY A 17 22.71 -1.14 9.99
CA GLY A 17 24.07 -0.65 10.25
C GLY A 17 24.09 0.80 10.73
N LEU A 18 23.36 1.69 10.06
CA LEU A 18 23.26 3.10 10.46
C LEU A 18 22.53 3.27 11.79
N ASN A 19 21.52 2.43 12.06
CA ASN A 19 20.83 2.47 13.34
C ASN A 19 21.80 2.16 14.49
N GLN A 20 22.64 1.14 14.37
CA GLN A 20 23.65 0.80 15.39
C GLN A 20 24.64 1.94 15.64
N LEU A 21 25.02 2.66 14.58
CA LEU A 21 26.02 3.71 14.64
C LEU A 21 25.48 5.04 15.18
N PHE A 22 24.24 5.40 14.83
CA PHE A 22 23.73 6.76 15.01
C PHE A 22 22.38 6.87 15.73
N LEU A 23 21.55 5.81 15.73
CA LEU A 23 20.13 5.91 16.14
C LEU A 23 19.77 5.10 17.39
N THR A 24 20.74 4.49 18.07
CA THR A 24 20.51 3.65 19.27
C THR A 24 20.07 4.42 20.50
N ASN A 25 20.46 5.69 20.62
CA ASN A 25 20.24 6.52 21.83
C ASN A 25 19.31 7.71 21.57
N ILE A 26 18.32 7.55 20.69
CA ILE A 26 17.37 8.62 20.38
C ILE A 26 16.34 8.77 21.50
N ASP A 27 16.14 10.01 21.95
CA ASP A 27 15.16 10.36 22.97
C ASP A 27 13.76 10.49 22.33
N LEU A 28 12.97 9.43 22.47
CA LEU A 28 11.61 9.34 21.97
C LEU A 28 10.60 9.79 23.03
N LEU A 29 9.38 10.12 22.57
CA LEU A 29 8.26 10.37 23.47
C LEU A 29 8.00 9.13 24.36
N PRO A 30 7.65 9.33 25.64
CA PRO A 30 7.25 8.24 26.50
C PRO A 30 5.95 7.62 25.99
N ASP A 31 5.73 6.35 26.35
CA ASP A 31 4.51 5.66 25.99
C ASP A 31 3.25 6.37 26.56
N ARG A 32 2.15 6.34 25.81
CA ARG A 32 0.88 6.99 26.18
C ARG A 32 -0.34 6.19 25.69
N PRO A 33 -1.49 6.31 26.36
CA PRO A 33 -2.70 5.61 25.92
C PRO A 33 -3.26 6.19 24.62
N GLY A 34 -3.92 5.33 23.82
CA GLY A 34 -4.58 5.71 22.57
C GLY A 34 -3.87 5.17 21.34
N PHE A 35 -4.35 5.57 20.16
CA PHE A 35 -3.75 5.18 18.88
C PHE A 35 -2.82 6.30 18.40
N TRP A 36 -1.51 6.09 18.55
CA TRP A 36 -0.47 7.04 18.23
C TRP A 36 0.85 6.32 17.90
N TYR A 37 1.69 7.01 17.13
CA TYR A 37 2.92 6.44 16.62
C TYR A 37 4.09 6.61 17.60
N ALA A 38 4.68 5.50 18.04
CA ALA A 38 5.66 5.48 19.15
C ALA A 38 7.03 6.11 18.82
N TRP A 39 7.42 6.16 17.54
CA TRP A 39 8.75 6.62 17.12
C TRP A 39 8.76 8.11 16.78
N GLN A 40 8.25 8.90 17.72
CA GLN A 40 8.21 10.36 17.69
C GLN A 40 9.31 10.90 18.61
N LEU A 41 10.11 11.88 18.14
CA LEU A 41 11.12 12.54 18.99
C LEU A 41 10.47 13.28 20.15
N ARG A 42 11.15 13.30 21.30
CA ARG A 42 10.73 14.11 22.45
C ARG A 42 10.91 15.61 22.22
N TYR A 43 11.99 15.99 21.55
CA TYR A 43 12.36 17.38 21.26
C TYR A 43 12.65 17.54 19.76
N PRO A 44 11.63 17.54 18.88
CA PRO A 44 11.84 17.83 17.47
C PRO A 44 12.25 19.30 17.28
N ASP A 45 13.07 19.55 16.27
CA ASP A 45 13.49 20.91 15.90
C ASP A 45 13.04 21.26 14.47
N PHE A 46 13.38 22.48 14.03
CA PHE A 46 13.05 22.94 12.68
C PHE A 46 13.51 21.97 11.59
N TRP A 47 14.70 21.38 11.70
CA TRP A 47 15.26 20.52 10.67
C TRP A 47 14.60 19.14 10.63
N THR A 48 14.21 18.59 11.78
CA THR A 48 13.40 17.37 11.88
C THR A 48 12.15 17.48 11.00
N HIS A 49 11.41 18.59 11.10
CA HIS A 49 10.20 18.82 10.30
C HIS A 49 10.51 19.22 8.86
N PHE A 50 11.36 20.23 8.67
CA PHE A 50 11.60 20.85 7.37
C PHE A 50 12.18 19.85 6.37
N THR A 51 13.16 19.04 6.79
CA THR A 51 13.81 18.08 5.89
C THR A 51 12.89 16.92 5.53
N ALA A 52 12.09 16.42 6.47
CA ALA A 52 11.13 15.34 6.23
C ALA A 52 10.00 15.79 5.27
N TRP A 53 9.37 16.94 5.53
CA TRP A 53 8.32 17.48 4.65
C TRP A 53 8.84 17.86 3.27
N THR A 54 10.03 18.47 3.20
CA THR A 54 10.64 18.83 1.91
C THR A 54 10.99 17.56 1.12
N GLY A 55 11.60 16.57 1.77
CA GLY A 55 11.90 15.27 1.17
C GLY A 55 10.65 14.55 0.65
N TYR A 56 9.60 14.49 1.46
CA TYR A 56 8.28 13.98 1.07
C TYR A 56 7.71 14.71 -0.14
N ALA A 57 7.62 16.04 -0.08
CA ALA A 57 7.03 16.85 -1.14
C ALA A 57 7.79 16.69 -2.47
N LEU A 58 9.12 16.77 -2.43
CA LEU A 58 9.97 16.58 -3.62
C LEU A 58 9.86 15.17 -4.19
N HIS A 59 9.85 14.14 -3.34
CA HIS A 59 9.66 12.74 -3.77
C HIS A 59 8.29 12.57 -4.43
N GLN A 60 7.23 13.11 -3.81
CA GLN A 60 5.86 13.00 -4.28
C GLN A 60 5.65 13.68 -5.63
N ILE A 61 6.09 14.94 -5.76
CA ILE A 61 5.97 15.72 -6.99
C ILE A 61 6.78 15.07 -8.10
N THR A 62 8.00 14.60 -7.80
CA THR A 62 8.83 13.91 -8.79
C THR A 62 8.14 12.65 -9.30
N PHE A 63 7.62 11.79 -8.40
CA PHE A 63 7.00 10.54 -8.82
C PHE A 63 5.70 10.77 -9.59
N TRP A 64 4.87 11.72 -9.17
CA TRP A 64 3.68 12.14 -9.93
C TRP A 64 4.04 12.72 -11.29
N GLY A 65 5.09 13.54 -11.40
CA GLY A 65 5.58 14.08 -12.66
C GLY A 65 6.02 12.98 -13.63
N ILE A 66 6.72 11.97 -13.13
CA ILE A 66 7.14 10.79 -13.91
C ILE A 66 5.92 9.99 -14.39
N ILE A 67 4.94 9.75 -13.51
CA ILE A 67 3.69 9.05 -13.86
C ILE A 67 2.92 9.83 -14.93
N TYR A 68 2.76 11.13 -14.74
CA TYR A 68 2.09 12.02 -15.69
C TYR A 68 2.76 11.98 -17.06
N TYR A 69 4.09 12.11 -17.10
CA TYR A 69 4.85 12.02 -18.32
C TYR A 69 4.67 10.64 -18.98
N ALA A 70 4.81 9.55 -18.23
CA ALA A 70 4.63 8.19 -18.75
C ALA A 70 3.23 7.96 -19.34
N GLN A 71 2.18 8.48 -18.71
CA GLN A 71 0.81 8.39 -19.22
C GLN A 71 0.62 9.16 -20.53
N LYS A 72 1.30 10.29 -20.72
CA LYS A 72 1.24 11.08 -21.97
C LYS A 72 1.93 10.40 -23.15
N GLN A 73 2.88 9.50 -22.90
CA GLN A 73 3.63 8.78 -23.93
C GLN A 73 2.85 7.62 -24.58
N ASN A 74 1.61 7.33 -24.14
CA ASN A 74 0.79 6.22 -24.68
C ASN A 74 1.54 4.87 -24.77
N LEU A 75 2.38 4.58 -23.77
CA LEU A 75 3.24 3.42 -23.76
C LEU A 75 2.44 2.11 -23.75
N ARG A 76 2.93 1.13 -24.49
CA ARG A 76 2.40 -0.25 -24.47
C ARG A 76 3.19 -1.11 -23.49
N TYR A 77 2.55 -2.17 -23.01
CA TYR A 77 3.20 -3.14 -22.13
C TYR A 77 4.37 -3.87 -22.80
N SER A 78 5.57 -3.67 -22.30
CA SER A 78 6.81 -4.27 -22.82
C SER A 78 7.35 -5.38 -21.90
N LYS A 79 8.09 -6.34 -22.47
CA LYS A 79 8.86 -7.32 -21.67
C LYS A 79 10.06 -6.67 -20.97
N GLY A 80 10.60 -5.59 -21.54
CA GLY A 80 11.72 -4.82 -21.00
C GLY A 80 11.28 -3.51 -20.35
N LEU A 81 12.26 -2.75 -19.86
CA LEU A 81 12.07 -1.41 -19.31
C LEU A 81 11.96 -0.38 -20.44
N HIS A 82 11.07 0.59 -20.29
CA HIS A 82 11.08 1.82 -21.07
C HIS A 82 12.13 2.78 -20.49
N PRO A 83 12.65 3.76 -21.27
CA PRO A 83 13.58 4.77 -20.76
C PRO A 83 13.07 5.47 -19.49
N ILE A 84 11.78 5.78 -19.45
CA ILE A 84 11.13 6.42 -18.30
C ILE A 84 11.13 5.53 -17.04
N ASN A 85 11.18 4.19 -17.16
CA ASN A 85 11.30 3.31 -16.01
C ASN A 85 12.70 3.43 -15.37
N PHE A 86 13.76 3.65 -16.15
CA PHE A 86 15.09 3.90 -15.59
C PHE A 86 15.13 5.21 -14.81
N ILE A 87 14.45 6.25 -15.30
CA ILE A 87 14.29 7.52 -14.58
C ILE A 87 13.51 7.29 -13.28
N ALA A 88 12.40 6.54 -13.32
CA ALA A 88 11.62 6.21 -12.13
C ALA A 88 12.45 5.45 -11.09
N LEU A 89 13.19 4.42 -11.52
CA LEU A 89 14.06 3.62 -10.65
C LEU A 89 15.17 4.47 -10.04
N GLY A 90 15.84 5.30 -10.85
CA GLY A 90 16.91 6.18 -10.38
C GLY A 90 16.42 7.25 -9.41
N ALA A 91 15.32 7.93 -9.72
CA ALA A 91 14.72 8.96 -8.87
C ALA A 91 14.26 8.37 -7.53
N ASN A 92 13.53 7.25 -7.56
CA ASN A 92 13.08 6.60 -6.33
C ASN A 92 14.25 6.06 -5.50
N ALA A 93 15.29 5.49 -6.13
CA ALA A 93 16.50 5.05 -5.43
C ALA A 93 17.22 6.24 -4.77
N PHE A 94 17.31 7.38 -5.45
CA PHE A 94 17.85 8.61 -4.88
C PHE A 94 17.06 9.04 -3.64
N PHE A 95 15.73 9.11 -3.72
CA PHE A 95 14.91 9.52 -2.57
C PHE A 95 14.95 8.51 -1.42
N ILE A 96 15.07 7.22 -1.70
CA ILE A 96 15.26 6.19 -0.67
C ILE A 96 16.56 6.43 0.11
N LEU A 97 17.67 6.68 -0.60
CA LEU A 97 18.95 6.96 0.04
C LEU A 97 18.98 8.33 0.72
N LEU A 98 18.30 9.32 0.15
CA LEU A 98 18.14 10.65 0.75
C LEU A 98 17.37 10.57 2.06
N HIS A 99 16.27 9.81 2.10
CA HIS A 99 15.49 9.61 3.32
C HIS A 99 16.32 8.90 4.39
N LEU A 100 17.08 7.87 4.01
CA LEU A 100 17.99 7.19 4.93
C LEU A 100 19.02 8.14 5.55
N LEU A 101 19.62 8.99 4.72
CA LEU A 101 20.54 10.03 5.17
C LEU A 101 19.83 11.05 6.06
N GLN A 102 18.61 11.46 5.69
CA GLN A 102 17.81 12.42 6.43
C GLN A 102 17.45 11.90 7.83
N THR A 103 16.93 10.67 7.95
CA THR A 103 16.66 10.03 9.25
C THR A 103 17.94 9.96 10.09
N THR A 104 19.08 9.64 9.46
CA THR A 104 20.36 9.50 10.17
C THR A 104 20.87 10.82 10.76
N ILE A 105 20.65 11.95 10.07
CA ILE A 105 21.17 13.26 10.49
C ILE A 105 20.19 14.03 11.36
N TRP A 106 18.91 14.10 10.99
CA TRP A 106 17.91 14.99 11.60
C TRP A 106 16.74 14.27 12.25
N TYR A 107 16.59 12.97 11.97
CA TYR A 107 15.40 12.18 12.29
C TYR A 107 14.11 12.74 11.68
N ASP A 108 13.05 11.95 11.67
CA ASP A 108 11.86 12.26 10.89
C ASP A 108 10.83 13.07 11.68
N GLY A 109 10.40 14.20 11.12
CA GLY A 109 9.35 15.04 11.70
C GLY A 109 7.95 14.79 11.17
N LEU A 110 7.78 13.98 10.14
CA LEU A 110 6.47 13.86 9.48
C LEU A 110 5.44 13.19 10.39
N ALA A 111 5.82 12.13 11.10
CA ALA A 111 4.97 11.51 12.12
C ALA A 111 4.64 12.43 13.31
N GLN A 112 5.39 13.51 13.54
CA GLN A 112 5.09 14.48 14.60
C GLN A 112 3.89 15.37 14.25
N ASP A 113 3.71 15.64 12.95
CA ASP A 113 2.79 16.68 12.48
C ASP A 113 1.41 16.12 12.07
N VAL A 114 1.32 14.80 11.90
CA VAL A 114 0.10 14.13 11.40
C VAL A 114 -0.26 12.88 12.18
N PRO A 115 -1.56 12.60 12.39
CA PRO A 115 -2.00 11.40 13.09
C PRO A 115 -1.60 10.11 12.36
N GLU A 116 -1.23 9.06 13.08
CA GLU A 116 -0.86 7.74 12.53
C GLU A 116 -1.92 7.14 11.59
N GLN A 117 -3.20 7.40 11.90
CA GLN A 117 -4.33 6.95 11.12
C GLN A 117 -4.23 7.40 9.66
N THR A 118 -3.64 8.56 9.39
CA THR A 118 -3.49 9.07 8.03
C THR A 118 -2.59 8.17 7.18
N SER A 119 -1.45 7.72 7.73
CA SER A 119 -0.55 6.78 7.06
C SER A 119 -1.22 5.42 6.94
N GLN A 120 -1.84 4.92 8.02
CA GLN A 120 -2.55 3.64 8.02
C GLN A 120 -3.65 3.58 6.95
N TRP A 121 -4.53 4.58 6.91
CA TRP A 121 -5.63 4.65 5.93
C TRP A 121 -5.13 4.80 4.50
N SER A 122 -3.98 5.45 4.27
CA SER A 122 -3.39 5.54 2.94
C SER A 122 -3.09 4.15 2.34
N VAL A 123 -2.58 3.23 3.16
CA VAL A 123 -2.28 1.85 2.76
C VAL A 123 -3.54 0.99 2.71
N ILE A 124 -4.46 1.10 3.68
CA ILE A 124 -5.74 0.37 3.67
C ILE A 124 -6.52 0.65 2.38
N LEU A 125 -6.62 1.92 2.00
CA LEU A 125 -7.32 2.33 0.78
C LEU A 125 -6.60 1.84 -0.49
N LEU A 126 -5.27 1.78 -0.48
CA LEU A 126 -4.49 1.15 -1.55
C LEU A 126 -4.86 -0.33 -1.69
N LEU A 127 -4.89 -1.10 -0.59
CA LEU A 127 -5.27 -2.52 -0.60
C LEU A 127 -6.71 -2.71 -1.12
N CYS A 128 -7.64 -1.87 -0.67
CA CYS A 128 -9.03 -1.86 -1.16
C CYS A 128 -9.09 -1.58 -2.67
N MET A 129 -8.34 -0.60 -3.17
CA MET A 129 -8.25 -0.32 -4.61
C MET A 129 -7.66 -1.50 -5.39
N VAL A 130 -6.69 -2.23 -4.83
CA VAL A 130 -6.17 -3.47 -5.45
C VAL A 130 -7.28 -4.52 -5.56
N LEU A 131 -8.02 -4.82 -4.48
CA LEU A 131 -9.15 -5.75 -4.50
C LEU A 131 -10.18 -5.37 -5.56
N TRP A 132 -10.52 -4.10 -5.63
CA TRP A 132 -11.47 -3.56 -6.60
C TRP A 132 -10.97 -3.69 -8.04
N MET A 133 -9.74 -3.28 -8.35
CA MET A 133 -9.19 -3.37 -9.71
C MET A 133 -9.07 -4.82 -10.17
N GLU A 134 -8.68 -5.72 -9.27
CA GLU A 134 -8.43 -7.13 -9.55
C GLU A 134 -9.71 -7.98 -9.62
N ASN A 135 -10.88 -7.45 -9.22
CA ASN A 135 -12.18 -8.12 -9.31
C ASN A 135 -12.43 -8.75 -10.71
N GLN A 136 -12.00 -8.09 -11.80
CA GLN A 136 -12.19 -8.62 -13.15
C GLN A 136 -11.33 -9.85 -13.47
N ARG A 137 -10.19 -9.98 -12.80
CA ARG A 137 -9.25 -11.09 -12.99
C ARG A 137 -9.56 -12.25 -12.04
N ARG A 138 -9.85 -11.97 -10.78
CA ARG A 138 -9.93 -12.99 -9.71
C ARG A 138 -11.24 -13.03 -8.92
N GLY A 139 -12.17 -12.10 -9.18
CA GLY A 139 -13.37 -11.94 -8.35
C GLY A 139 -13.08 -11.35 -6.98
N LEU A 140 -14.13 -11.17 -6.17
CA LEU A 140 -14.02 -10.71 -4.78
C LEU A 140 -14.27 -11.81 -3.75
N VAL A 141 -15.03 -12.86 -4.09
CA VAL A 141 -15.32 -13.96 -3.16
C VAL A 141 -15.36 -15.25 -3.96
N PHE A 142 -14.43 -16.16 -3.67
CA PHE A 142 -14.34 -17.49 -4.28
C PHE A 142 -14.34 -17.48 -5.82
N GLY A 143 -13.64 -16.51 -6.42
CA GLY A 143 -13.60 -16.36 -7.88
C GLY A 143 -14.79 -15.62 -8.50
N LYS A 144 -15.84 -15.31 -7.71
CA LYS A 144 -17.03 -14.63 -8.21
C LYS A 144 -16.77 -13.14 -8.42
N LYS A 145 -17.03 -12.68 -9.64
CA LYS A 145 -16.87 -11.29 -10.04
C LYS A 145 -18.12 -10.48 -9.71
N VAL A 146 -17.93 -9.24 -9.28
CA VAL A 146 -19.02 -8.30 -9.03
C VAL A 146 -19.14 -7.35 -10.21
N GLY A 147 -20.28 -7.37 -10.91
CA GLY A 147 -20.52 -6.59 -12.12
C GLY A 147 -20.39 -5.09 -11.91
N PHE A 148 -20.96 -4.56 -10.82
CA PHE A 148 -20.91 -3.14 -10.44
C PHE A 148 -19.48 -2.56 -10.41
N LEU A 149 -18.53 -3.34 -9.90
CA LEU A 149 -17.13 -2.93 -9.77
C LEU A 149 -16.38 -2.87 -11.09
N THR A 150 -16.91 -3.46 -12.16
CA THR A 150 -16.28 -3.53 -13.49
C THR A 150 -16.14 -2.14 -14.10
N GLU A 151 -17.24 -1.39 -14.12
CA GLU A 151 -17.32 -0.07 -14.74
C GLU A 151 -16.56 0.97 -13.92
N THR A 152 -16.84 1.02 -12.62
CA THR A 152 -16.20 1.95 -11.70
C THR A 152 -14.70 1.67 -11.58
N GLY A 153 -14.28 0.41 -11.70
CA GLY A 153 -12.88 -0.01 -11.70
C GLY A 153 -12.06 0.48 -12.90
N LYS A 154 -12.70 0.91 -14.01
CA LYS A 154 -11.99 1.55 -15.13
C LYS A 154 -11.38 2.89 -14.71
N VAL A 155 -12.12 3.67 -13.91
CA VAL A 155 -11.64 4.94 -13.35
C VAL A 155 -10.47 4.69 -12.42
N VAL A 156 -10.61 3.71 -11.51
CA VAL A 156 -9.55 3.34 -10.56
C VAL A 156 -8.29 2.93 -11.32
N ARG A 157 -8.37 2.02 -12.30
CA ARG A 157 -7.20 1.63 -13.10
C ARG A 157 -6.54 2.80 -13.82
N LYS A 158 -7.30 3.81 -14.24
CA LYS A 158 -6.73 5.00 -14.89
C LYS A 158 -5.92 5.88 -13.94
N TYR A 159 -6.37 6.03 -12.70
CA TYR A 159 -5.78 6.99 -11.75
C TYR A 159 -5.02 6.34 -10.59
N HIS A 160 -5.03 5.01 -10.46
CA HIS A 160 -4.42 4.30 -9.33
C HIS A 160 -2.95 4.67 -9.13
N GLY A 161 -2.19 4.87 -10.21
CA GLY A 161 -0.77 5.24 -10.13
C GLY A 161 -0.52 6.46 -9.25
N TYR A 162 -1.35 7.50 -9.34
CA TYR A 162 -1.20 8.72 -8.52
C TYR A 162 -1.51 8.44 -7.05
N TYR A 163 -2.61 7.76 -6.76
CA TYR A 163 -2.98 7.42 -5.39
C TYR A 163 -1.98 6.46 -4.75
N PHE A 164 -1.54 5.45 -5.50
CA PHE A 164 -0.61 4.43 -5.01
C PHE A 164 0.74 5.08 -4.74
N ALA A 165 1.24 5.93 -5.66
CA ALA A 165 2.44 6.71 -5.40
C ALA A 165 2.29 7.58 -4.15
N TRP A 166 1.13 8.22 -3.95
CA TRP A 166 0.88 9.00 -2.74
C TRP A 166 0.92 8.16 -1.47
N ALA A 167 0.11 7.10 -1.39
CA ALA A 167 0.07 6.24 -0.21
C ALA A 167 1.43 5.64 0.14
N ILE A 168 2.17 5.22 -0.90
CA ILE A 168 3.50 4.61 -0.75
C ILE A 168 4.52 5.67 -0.29
N VAL A 169 4.66 6.80 -0.99
CA VAL A 169 5.65 7.84 -0.67
C VAL A 169 5.32 8.51 0.66
N TYR A 170 4.04 8.74 0.95
CA TYR A 170 3.60 9.30 2.22
C TYR A 170 3.94 8.38 3.39
N THR A 171 3.55 7.10 3.32
CA THR A 171 3.88 6.13 4.37
C THR A 171 5.38 5.93 4.51
N PHE A 172 6.12 5.98 3.39
CA PHE A 172 7.58 5.89 3.39
C PHE A 172 8.22 7.01 4.21
N TRP A 173 7.89 8.28 3.91
CA TRP A 173 8.42 9.44 4.65
C TRP A 173 7.76 9.70 6.01
N TYR A 174 6.61 9.07 6.29
CA TYR A 174 5.97 9.13 7.60
C TYR A 174 6.83 8.43 8.65
N HIS A 175 7.41 7.27 8.30
CA HIS A 175 8.14 6.45 9.26
C HIS A 175 9.63 6.79 9.24
N PRO A 176 10.29 7.03 10.40
CA PRO A 176 11.74 7.06 10.49
C PRO A 176 12.37 5.74 10.07
N MET A 177 13.45 5.82 9.30
CA MET A 177 14.27 4.68 8.87
C MET A 177 15.14 4.06 9.98
N ILE A 178 14.58 3.93 11.18
CA ILE A 178 15.18 3.20 12.30
C ILE A 178 15.02 1.69 12.17
N PHE A 179 15.86 0.94 12.87
CA PHE A 179 15.83 -0.51 12.81
C PHE A 179 15.13 -1.15 14.01
N THR A 180 13.95 -1.70 13.74
CA THR A 180 13.27 -2.73 14.54
C THR A 180 12.79 -3.84 13.60
N SER A 181 12.33 -4.98 14.10
CA SER A 181 11.81 -6.05 13.24
C SER A 181 10.63 -5.60 12.38
N GLY A 182 9.70 -4.83 12.95
CA GLY A 182 8.55 -4.25 12.24
C GLY A 182 8.96 -3.24 11.17
N HIS A 183 9.90 -2.34 11.49
CA HIS A 183 10.41 -1.36 10.53
C HIS A 183 11.21 -2.02 9.41
N ALA A 184 12.05 -3.01 9.71
CA ALA A 184 12.88 -3.69 8.72
C ALA A 184 12.03 -4.36 7.62
N ILE A 185 11.02 -5.14 8.02
CA ILE A 185 10.10 -5.76 7.06
C ILE A 185 9.20 -4.73 6.39
N GLY A 186 8.81 -3.68 7.11
CA GLY A 186 8.02 -2.56 6.60
C GLY A 186 8.74 -1.83 5.48
N PHE A 187 9.97 -1.35 5.70
CA PHE A 187 10.76 -0.69 4.67
C PHE A 187 11.10 -1.60 3.52
N PHE A 188 11.46 -2.87 3.77
CA PHE A 188 11.63 -3.83 2.69
C PHE A 188 10.38 -3.90 1.81
N TYR A 189 9.19 -3.99 2.42
CA TYR A 189 7.92 -3.98 1.69
C TYR A 189 7.66 -2.65 0.96
N MET A 190 7.94 -1.50 1.59
CA MET A 190 7.81 -0.19 0.94
C MET A 190 8.71 -0.07 -0.29
N PHE A 191 9.97 -0.51 -0.22
CA PHE A 191 10.86 -0.52 -1.38
C PHE A 191 10.37 -1.44 -2.49
N MET A 192 9.78 -2.58 -2.11
CA MET A 192 9.16 -3.51 -3.05
C MET A 192 7.94 -2.89 -3.75
N LEU A 193 7.12 -2.10 -3.04
CA LEU A 193 6.00 -1.34 -3.62
C LEU A 193 6.49 -0.18 -4.52
N ILE A 194 7.53 0.55 -4.11
CA ILE A 194 8.18 1.59 -4.93
C ILE A 194 8.78 0.99 -6.20
N LEU A 195 9.42 -0.18 -6.11
CA LEU A 195 9.90 -0.95 -7.25
C LEU A 195 8.73 -1.32 -8.17
N GLN A 196 7.64 -1.86 -7.63
CA GLN A 196 6.44 -2.17 -8.40
C GLN A 196 5.87 -0.93 -9.11
N GLY A 197 5.83 0.21 -8.42
CA GLY A 197 5.44 1.50 -8.98
C GLY A 197 6.36 1.97 -10.10
N SER A 198 7.67 1.76 -9.98
CA SER A 198 8.67 2.15 -10.99
C SER A 198 8.65 1.29 -12.26
N LEU A 199 8.00 0.13 -12.20
CA LEU A 199 7.90 -0.85 -13.29
C LEU A 199 6.65 -0.67 -14.15
N PHE A 200 5.91 0.44 -14.02
CA PHE A 200 4.71 0.71 -14.83
C PHE A 200 4.93 0.45 -16.34
N PHE A 201 3.88 0.05 -17.06
CA PHE A 201 3.93 -0.31 -18.48
C PHE A 201 4.91 -1.46 -18.86
N THR A 202 5.31 -2.28 -17.89
CA THR A 202 6.07 -3.53 -18.13
C THR A 202 5.22 -4.77 -17.84
N ARG A 203 5.57 -5.91 -18.43
CA ARG A 203 4.89 -7.19 -18.18
C ARG A 203 5.04 -7.66 -16.73
N ILE A 204 6.10 -7.24 -16.03
CA ILE A 204 6.28 -7.60 -14.62
C ILE A 204 5.31 -6.85 -13.72
N HIS A 205 4.98 -5.59 -14.04
CA HIS A 205 4.02 -4.80 -13.26
C HIS A 205 2.61 -5.42 -13.20
N VAL A 206 2.24 -6.20 -14.22
CA VAL A 206 0.96 -6.94 -14.26
C VAL A 206 1.14 -8.45 -14.05
N ASN A 207 2.31 -8.89 -13.60
CA ASN A 207 2.56 -10.30 -13.34
C ASN A 207 1.84 -10.76 -12.07
N LYS A 208 0.92 -11.72 -12.23
CA LYS A 208 0.07 -12.20 -11.14
C LYS A 208 0.83 -12.78 -9.93
N TYR A 209 2.00 -13.37 -10.13
CA TYR A 209 2.78 -13.94 -9.03
C TYR A 209 3.53 -12.85 -8.28
N TRP A 210 4.11 -11.90 -9.02
CA TRP A 210 4.76 -10.74 -8.42
C TRP A 210 3.77 -9.88 -7.62
N MET A 211 2.60 -9.57 -8.20
CA MET A 211 1.53 -8.87 -7.47
C MET A 211 1.09 -9.64 -6.23
N ALA A 212 0.95 -10.97 -6.31
CA ALA A 212 0.60 -11.77 -5.14
C ALA A 212 1.68 -11.77 -4.06
N VAL A 213 2.97 -11.75 -4.41
CA VAL A 213 4.05 -11.57 -3.43
C VAL A 213 3.89 -10.25 -2.69
N GLN A 214 3.63 -9.15 -3.40
CA GLN A 214 3.40 -7.84 -2.78
C GLN A 214 2.19 -7.89 -1.84
N GLU A 215 1.07 -8.40 -2.35
CA GLU A 215 -0.19 -8.51 -1.62
C GLU A 215 -0.12 -9.41 -0.37
N VAL A 216 0.75 -10.43 -0.35
CA VAL A 216 0.93 -11.31 0.81
C VAL A 216 1.97 -10.75 1.79
N THR A 217 2.92 -9.93 1.33
CA THR A 217 3.96 -9.36 2.21
C THR A 217 3.36 -8.46 3.29
N VAL A 218 2.22 -7.80 3.02
CA VAL A 218 1.50 -7.00 4.03
C VAL A 218 1.05 -7.83 5.24
N LEU A 219 0.68 -9.11 5.04
CA LEU A 219 0.33 -10.02 6.14
C LEU A 219 1.54 -10.20 7.06
N ILE A 220 2.71 -10.48 6.47
CA ILE A 220 3.94 -10.72 7.23
C ILE A 220 4.31 -9.46 8.02
N HIS A 221 4.27 -8.30 7.38
CA HIS A 221 4.56 -7.03 8.03
C HIS A 221 3.58 -6.73 9.18
N ALA A 222 2.27 -6.82 8.95
CA ALA A 222 1.25 -6.50 9.96
C ALA A 222 1.33 -7.43 11.19
N VAL A 223 1.61 -8.72 10.98
CA VAL A 223 1.82 -9.67 12.09
C VAL A 223 3.07 -9.30 12.89
N LEU A 224 4.19 -8.98 12.22
CA LEU A 224 5.42 -8.61 12.91
C LEU A 224 5.31 -7.30 13.69
N VAL A 225 4.62 -6.30 13.15
CA VAL A 225 4.35 -5.04 13.87
C VAL A 225 3.52 -5.30 15.11
N SER A 226 2.43 -6.08 15.00
CA SER A 226 1.58 -6.39 16.14
C SER A 226 2.30 -7.22 17.23
N LEU A 227 3.14 -8.17 16.83
CA LEU A 227 3.98 -8.92 17.77
C LEU A 227 4.99 -8.01 18.47
N MET A 228 5.61 -7.08 17.74
CA MET A 228 6.56 -6.10 18.28
C MET A 228 5.88 -5.13 19.26
N ASN A 229 4.66 -4.69 18.95
CA ASN A 229 3.88 -3.80 19.82
C ASN A 229 3.28 -4.51 21.03
N ALA A 230 3.32 -5.86 21.07
CA ALA A 230 2.71 -6.68 22.12
C ALA A 230 1.23 -6.35 22.39
N ASP A 231 0.50 -5.90 21.37
CA ASP A 231 -0.90 -5.45 21.45
C ASP A 231 -1.91 -6.61 21.44
N GLY A 232 -1.44 -7.84 21.20
CA GLY A 232 -2.27 -9.04 21.14
C GLY A 232 -3.18 -9.12 19.90
N MET A 233 -2.99 -8.25 18.91
CA MET A 233 -3.80 -8.17 17.67
C MET A 233 -3.28 -9.06 16.53
N TRP A 234 -2.16 -9.76 16.73
CA TRP A 234 -1.52 -10.54 15.67
C TRP A 234 -2.45 -11.59 15.03
N PRO A 235 -3.41 -12.22 15.75
CA PRO A 235 -4.35 -13.14 15.12
C PRO A 235 -5.32 -12.42 14.18
N MET A 236 -5.75 -11.20 14.52
CA MET A 236 -6.59 -10.38 13.64
C MET A 236 -5.86 -10.08 12.34
N PHE A 237 -4.58 -9.69 12.41
CA PHE A 237 -3.78 -9.44 11.20
C PHE A 237 -3.47 -10.71 10.41
N LEU A 238 -3.04 -11.79 11.08
CA LEU A 238 -2.74 -13.06 10.43
C LEU A 238 -3.97 -13.62 9.71
N PHE A 239 -5.07 -13.86 10.45
CA PHE A 239 -6.25 -14.49 9.89
C PHE A 239 -7.10 -13.52 9.07
N GLY A 240 -7.02 -12.22 9.32
CA GLY A 240 -7.66 -11.22 8.47
C GLY A 240 -7.06 -11.20 7.06
N PHE A 241 -5.76 -10.98 6.94
CA PHE A 241 -5.09 -10.95 5.63
C PHE A 241 -4.97 -12.34 4.99
N PHE A 242 -4.72 -13.40 5.77
CA PHE A 242 -4.75 -14.76 5.21
C PHE A 242 -6.16 -15.14 4.75
N GLY A 243 -7.20 -14.65 5.45
CA GLY A 243 -8.59 -14.79 5.05
C GLY A 243 -8.87 -14.12 3.71
N ILE A 244 -8.40 -12.88 3.49
CA ILE A 244 -8.45 -12.22 2.18
C ILE A 244 -7.73 -13.04 1.11
N PHE A 245 -6.56 -13.61 1.42
CA PHE A 245 -5.83 -14.46 0.47
C PHE A 245 -6.64 -15.70 0.06
N VAL A 246 -7.16 -16.42 1.05
CA VAL A 246 -7.94 -17.65 0.87
C VAL A 246 -9.28 -17.37 0.19
N VAL A 247 -9.97 -16.29 0.52
CA VAL A 247 -11.29 -15.99 -0.06
C VAL A 247 -11.18 -15.36 -1.45
N THR A 248 -10.10 -14.62 -1.72
CA THR A 248 -10.04 -13.69 -2.87
C THR A 248 -8.78 -13.84 -3.70
N GLN A 249 -7.61 -13.61 -3.11
CA GLN A 249 -6.39 -13.40 -3.91
C GLN A 249 -5.96 -14.67 -4.66
N MET A 250 -6.08 -15.84 -4.01
CA MET A 250 -5.63 -17.12 -4.57
C MET A 250 -6.36 -17.55 -5.86
N TYR A 251 -7.60 -17.07 -6.07
CA TYR A 251 -8.40 -17.39 -7.26
C TYR A 251 -7.84 -16.75 -8.54
N GLY A 252 -6.98 -15.73 -8.41
CA GLY A 252 -6.27 -15.15 -9.54
C GLY A 252 -5.02 -15.93 -9.96
N LEU A 253 -4.54 -16.87 -9.15
CA LEU A 253 -3.23 -17.48 -9.36
C LEU A 253 -3.25 -18.65 -10.36
N GLY A 254 -4.42 -19.20 -10.66
CA GLY A 254 -4.55 -20.41 -11.48
C GLY A 254 -4.13 -21.68 -10.73
N LEU A 255 -4.35 -21.70 -9.41
CA LEU A 255 -4.06 -22.85 -8.55
C LEU A 255 -5.00 -24.02 -8.85
N LYS A 256 -4.46 -25.25 -8.76
CA LYS A 256 -5.25 -26.49 -8.77
C LYS A 256 -6.19 -26.51 -7.56
N ALA A 257 -7.28 -27.27 -7.63
CA ALA A 257 -8.25 -27.38 -6.53
C ALA A 257 -7.58 -27.83 -5.21
N TRP A 258 -6.72 -28.85 -5.25
CA TRP A 258 -6.02 -29.33 -4.05
C TRP A 258 -5.14 -28.26 -3.39
N GLN A 259 -4.51 -27.36 -4.16
CA GLN A 259 -3.69 -26.27 -3.62
C GLN A 259 -4.56 -25.27 -2.87
N ARG A 260 -5.74 -24.94 -3.43
CA ARG A 260 -6.74 -24.08 -2.78
C ARG A 260 -7.26 -24.71 -1.49
N TYR A 261 -7.56 -26.00 -1.51
CA TYR A 261 -7.97 -26.73 -0.31
C TYR A 261 -6.85 -26.83 0.73
N ALA A 262 -5.59 -26.94 0.31
CA ALA A 262 -4.45 -26.94 1.23
C ALA A 262 -4.33 -25.59 1.96
N PHE A 263 -4.44 -24.46 1.26
CA PHE A 263 -4.47 -23.14 1.90
C PHE A 263 -5.68 -22.96 2.82
N PHE A 264 -6.86 -23.42 2.40
CA PHE A 264 -8.05 -23.39 3.23
C PHE A 264 -7.89 -24.25 4.50
N ALA A 265 -7.36 -25.46 4.38
CA ALA A 265 -7.10 -26.35 5.52
C ALA A 265 -6.06 -25.74 6.47
N LEU A 266 -5.02 -25.10 5.95
CA LEU A 266 -4.03 -24.38 6.75
C LEU A 266 -4.68 -23.21 7.51
N TYR A 267 -5.52 -22.43 6.83
CA TYR A 267 -6.27 -21.33 7.45
C TYR A 267 -7.21 -21.84 8.55
N ALA A 268 -8.05 -22.83 8.24
CA ALA A 268 -9.03 -23.38 9.17
C ALA A 268 -8.36 -24.07 10.36
N GLY A 269 -7.33 -24.89 10.11
CA GLY A 269 -6.56 -25.57 11.17
C GLY A 269 -5.84 -24.58 12.07
N GLY A 270 -5.19 -23.56 11.50
CA GLY A 270 -4.57 -22.48 12.27
C GLY A 270 -5.58 -21.73 13.13
N ALA A 271 -6.75 -21.39 12.58
CA ALA A 271 -7.81 -20.72 13.32
C ALA A 271 -8.34 -21.60 14.45
N ILE A 272 -8.58 -22.89 14.22
CA ILE A 272 -9.03 -23.80 15.27
C ILE A 272 -8.00 -23.84 16.41
N VAL A 273 -6.72 -23.99 16.11
CA VAL A 273 -5.65 -24.06 17.13
C VAL A 273 -5.57 -22.76 17.92
N VAL A 274 -5.54 -21.60 17.26
CA VAL A 274 -5.35 -20.31 17.94
C VAL A 274 -6.59 -19.91 18.76
N TYR A 275 -7.80 -20.13 18.24
CA TYR A 275 -9.03 -19.74 18.93
C TYR A 275 -9.56 -20.79 19.90
N ALA A 276 -8.99 -22.01 19.91
CA ALA A 276 -9.21 -22.96 21.01
C ALA A 276 -8.70 -22.40 22.35
N ASP A 277 -7.57 -21.67 22.32
CA ASP A 277 -7.01 -21.01 23.51
C ASP A 277 -7.60 -19.61 23.73
N ARG A 278 -7.71 -18.79 22.67
CA ARG A 278 -8.21 -17.41 22.79
C ARG A 278 -9.70 -17.28 23.09
N GLY A 279 -10.48 -18.33 22.86
CA GLY A 279 -11.92 -18.38 23.10
C GLY A 279 -12.77 -17.90 21.93
N LEU A 280 -14.03 -18.37 21.91
CA LEU A 280 -14.99 -18.09 20.84
C LEU A 280 -15.46 -16.62 20.79
N ASN A 281 -15.34 -15.89 21.90
CA ASN A 281 -15.65 -14.46 21.98
C ASN A 281 -14.69 -13.59 21.14
N ARG A 282 -13.56 -14.15 20.67
CA ARG A 282 -12.59 -13.47 19.81
C ARG A 282 -12.76 -13.77 18.31
N LEU A 283 -13.72 -14.59 17.90
CA LEU A 283 -13.91 -14.97 16.49
C LEU A 283 -14.14 -13.79 15.53
N PHE A 284 -14.56 -12.62 16.04
CA PHE A 284 -14.65 -11.41 15.22
C PHE A 284 -13.30 -11.03 14.57
N GLU A 285 -12.17 -11.33 15.22
CA GLU A 285 -10.82 -11.09 14.72
C GLU A 285 -10.56 -11.77 13.35
N LEU A 286 -11.23 -12.89 13.06
CA LEU A 286 -11.13 -13.60 11.77
C LEU A 286 -11.74 -12.81 10.59
N VAL A 287 -12.74 -11.98 10.86
CA VAL A 287 -13.57 -11.34 9.84
C VAL A 287 -13.41 -9.82 9.80
N THR A 288 -12.85 -9.19 10.83
CA THR A 288 -12.71 -7.72 10.92
C THR A 288 -12.04 -7.12 9.69
N ILE A 289 -10.84 -7.58 9.33
CA ILE A 289 -10.10 -7.05 8.16
C ILE A 289 -10.86 -7.35 6.86
N PRO A 290 -11.25 -8.61 6.55
CA PRO A 290 -12.01 -8.90 5.34
C PRO A 290 -13.29 -8.06 5.18
N LEU A 291 -14.10 -7.97 6.23
CA LEU A 291 -15.34 -7.21 6.19
C LEU A 291 -15.08 -5.71 6.02
N THR A 292 -14.07 -5.18 6.69
CA THR A 292 -13.69 -3.76 6.56
C THR A 292 -13.23 -3.45 5.14
N GLU A 293 -12.31 -4.24 4.59
CA GLU A 293 -11.80 -4.01 3.23
C GLU A 293 -12.91 -4.14 2.17
N TYR A 294 -13.77 -5.16 2.27
CA TYR A 294 -14.89 -5.29 1.33
C TYR A 294 -15.88 -4.13 1.48
N ALA A 295 -16.24 -3.74 2.71
CA ALA A 295 -17.13 -2.61 2.93
C ALA A 295 -16.56 -1.33 2.30
N VAL A 296 -15.27 -1.04 2.53
CA VAL A 296 -14.58 0.11 1.96
C VAL A 296 -14.55 0.03 0.43
N VAL A 297 -14.29 -1.14 -0.17
CA VAL A 297 -14.36 -1.33 -1.64
C VAL A 297 -15.73 -0.90 -2.19
N PHE A 298 -16.82 -1.33 -1.55
CA PHE A 298 -18.16 -0.99 -2.02
C PHE A 298 -18.51 0.48 -1.80
N VAL A 299 -18.10 1.07 -0.67
CA VAL A 299 -18.27 2.51 -0.41
C VAL A 299 -17.53 3.34 -1.45
N LEU A 300 -16.24 3.06 -1.70
CA LEU A 300 -15.45 3.78 -2.70
C LEU A 300 -16.02 3.63 -4.11
N ALA A 301 -16.46 2.42 -4.47
CA ALA A 301 -17.10 2.17 -5.75
C ALA A 301 -18.42 2.93 -5.91
N ALA A 302 -19.22 3.04 -4.85
CA ALA A 302 -20.45 3.85 -4.84
C ALA A 302 -20.16 5.35 -5.01
N LEU A 303 -19.10 5.87 -4.36
CA LEU A 303 -18.67 7.26 -4.52
C LEU A 303 -18.22 7.55 -5.96
N VAL A 304 -17.39 6.68 -6.55
CA VAL A 304 -16.94 6.84 -7.95
C VAL A 304 -18.12 6.73 -8.92
N TRP A 305 -19.02 5.77 -8.71
CA TRP A 305 -20.22 5.63 -9.53
C TRP A 305 -21.10 6.89 -9.48
N THR A 306 -21.31 7.45 -8.28
CA THR A 306 -22.05 8.70 -8.11
C THR A 306 -21.38 9.85 -8.86
N GLY A 307 -20.06 9.99 -8.74
CA GLY A 307 -19.29 10.97 -9.50
C GLY A 307 -19.43 10.82 -11.02
N MET A 308 -19.42 9.58 -11.52
CA MET A 308 -19.65 9.29 -12.95
C MET A 308 -21.08 9.67 -13.39
N LYS A 309 -22.09 9.43 -12.55
CA LYS A 309 -23.48 9.80 -12.85
C LYS A 309 -23.70 11.31 -12.84
N LEU A 310 -23.08 12.03 -11.92
CA LEU A 310 -23.15 13.49 -11.88
C LEU A 310 -22.48 14.13 -13.10
N THR A 311 -21.29 13.65 -13.49
CA THR A 311 -20.57 14.17 -14.65
C THR A 311 -21.27 13.87 -15.98
N SER A 312 -21.81 12.66 -16.18
CA SER A 312 -22.59 12.33 -17.39
C SER A 312 -23.88 13.15 -17.51
N ARG A 313 -24.60 13.39 -16.41
CA ARG A 313 -25.76 14.29 -16.40
C ARG A 313 -25.38 15.73 -16.72
N TRP A 314 -24.25 16.21 -16.19
CA TRP A 314 -23.77 17.56 -16.46
C TRP A 314 -23.34 17.76 -17.92
N GLN A 315 -22.66 16.77 -18.51
CA GLN A 315 -22.31 16.79 -19.93
C GLN A 315 -23.54 16.79 -20.84
N GLY A 316 -24.53 15.92 -20.56
CA GLY A 316 -25.78 15.89 -21.32
C GLY A 316 -26.59 17.18 -21.19
N SER A 317 -26.59 17.82 -20.01
CA SER A 317 -27.22 19.13 -19.82
C SER A 317 -26.53 20.23 -20.63
N ARG A 318 -25.19 20.24 -20.65
CA ARG A 318 -24.39 21.23 -21.40
C ARG A 318 -24.56 21.07 -22.91
N GLU A 319 -24.55 19.85 -23.43
CA GLU A 319 -24.82 19.58 -24.84
C GLU A 319 -26.23 20.03 -25.25
N ASN A 320 -27.23 19.81 -24.40
CA ASN A 320 -28.58 20.32 -24.64
C ASN A 320 -28.64 21.86 -24.62
N THR A 321 -27.95 22.54 -23.69
CA THR A 321 -27.90 24.01 -23.66
C THR A 321 -27.20 24.58 -24.90
N LEU A 322 -26.11 23.97 -25.37
CA LEU A 322 -25.42 24.40 -26.60
C LEU A 322 -26.29 24.20 -27.84
N ARG A 323 -27.01 23.07 -27.95
CA ARG A 323 -27.97 22.82 -29.05
C ARG A 323 -29.11 23.82 -29.06
N LEU A 324 -29.59 24.26 -27.89
CA LEU A 324 -30.62 25.29 -27.79
C LEU A 324 -30.08 26.69 -28.14
N ALA A 325 -28.80 26.95 -27.90
CA ALA A 325 -28.15 28.23 -28.23
C ALA A 325 -27.68 28.34 -29.70
N GLU A 326 -27.52 27.22 -30.41
CA GLU A 326 -27.18 27.15 -31.84
C GLU A 326 -28.43 27.02 -32.74
N GLY A 327 -29.63 26.95 -32.15
CA GLY A 327 -30.91 26.74 -32.84
C GLY A 327 -31.77 28.00 -33.03
N ASP A 328 -31.27 29.16 -32.64
CA ASP A 328 -31.81 30.51 -32.94
C ASP A 328 -30.83 31.26 -33.87
#